data_AF-A0AAW3V3P5-F1
#
_entry.id   AF-A0AAW3V3P5-F1
#
_cell.length_a   1.000
_cell.length_b   1.000
_cell.length_c   1.000
_cell.angle_alpha   90.00
_cell.angle_beta   90.00
_cell.angle_gamma   90.00
#
_symmetry.space_group_name_H-M   'P 1'
#
loop_
_entity.id
_entity.type
_entity.pdbx_description
1 polymer ?
#
loop_
_entity_poly.entity_id
_entity_poly.type
_entity_poly.pdbx_seq_one_letter_code
_entity_poly.pdbx_strand_id
1 'polypeptide(L)'
;MGYIESGSHNFAILKEEILSRSNSKVWESAVGEWDLDHIFTIERNEEGGGVIGHGYGVCLCSHQPIVEHCVLKNQANGNEAIVGNVCVKRFMGIDYSLLFDGVSRIRKDIKKAANSALIQFVHARGEITDWELGFLSDTKSKRMLSAKQRAARQRINRKILVYLDDCAIDAQKKSRD
;
A
#
# COMPACT_ATOMS: atom_id res chain seq x y z
N MET A 1 -7.75 -28.09 10.91
CA MET A 1 -7.82 -27.43 12.24
C MET A 1 -6.45 -26.83 12.53
N GLY A 2 -6.20 -25.62 12.06
CA GLY A 2 -4.88 -24.96 12.13
C GLY A 2 -4.83 -24.00 13.31
N TYR A 3 -3.74 -24.08 14.06
CA TYR A 3 -3.48 -23.41 15.33
C TYR A 3 -3.66 -21.88 15.27
N ILE A 4 -4.48 -21.34 16.19
CA ILE A 4 -4.48 -19.92 16.55
C ILE A 4 -3.32 -19.73 17.52
N GLU A 5 -2.18 -19.24 17.03
CA GLU A 5 -1.09 -18.81 17.92
C GLU A 5 -1.57 -17.62 18.76
N SER A 6 -1.57 -17.86 20.07
CA SER A 6 -1.56 -16.92 21.19
C SER A 6 -1.28 -15.47 20.79
N GLY A 7 -2.30 -14.62 20.94
CA GLY A 7 -2.31 -13.24 20.50
C GLY A 7 -1.18 -12.42 21.10
N SER A 8 -0.27 -11.96 20.24
CA SER A 8 0.66 -10.88 20.62
C SER A 8 -0.17 -9.66 20.99
N HIS A 9 0.23 -8.89 22.01
CA HIS A 9 -0.42 -7.65 22.46
C HIS A 9 -0.94 -6.76 21.30
N ASN A 10 -0.14 -6.60 20.25
CA ASN A 10 -0.49 -5.80 19.07
C ASN A 10 -1.70 -6.34 18.29
N PHE A 11 -1.94 -7.66 18.27
CA PHE A 11 -3.11 -8.23 17.59
C PHE A 11 -4.40 -7.98 18.36
N ALA A 12 -4.34 -7.97 19.69
CA ALA A 12 -5.50 -7.59 20.51
C ALA A 12 -5.90 -6.14 20.25
N ILE A 13 -4.93 -5.22 20.23
CA ILE A 13 -5.14 -3.81 19.84
C ILE A 13 -5.74 -3.73 18.45
N LEU A 14 -5.12 -4.38 17.45
CA LEU A 14 -5.62 -4.36 16.08
C LEU A 14 -7.07 -4.84 15.99
N LYS A 15 -7.41 -5.93 16.70
CA LYS A 15 -8.76 -6.49 16.71
C LYS A 15 -9.76 -5.50 17.30
N GLU A 16 -9.45 -4.89 18.43
CA GLU A 16 -10.31 -3.89 19.08
C GLU A 16 -10.52 -2.67 18.19
N GLU A 17 -9.44 -2.13 17.61
CA GLU A 17 -9.46 -0.97 16.73
C GLU A 17 -10.25 -1.22 15.43
N ILE A 18 -10.13 -2.41 14.83
CA ILE A 18 -10.93 -2.76 13.64
C ILE A 18 -12.40 -2.92 14.01
N LEU A 19 -12.73 -3.59 15.12
CA LEU A 19 -14.11 -3.76 15.58
C LEU A 19 -14.78 -2.44 15.95
N SER A 20 -14.04 -1.49 16.52
CA SER A 20 -14.58 -0.17 16.86
C SER A 20 -14.98 0.61 15.61
N ARG A 21 -14.25 0.44 14.50
CA ARG A 21 -14.50 1.08 13.19
C ARG A 21 -15.43 0.30 12.26
N SER A 22 -15.77 -0.95 12.60
CA SER A 22 -16.65 -1.81 11.80
C SER A 22 -18.12 -1.65 12.20
N ASN A 23 -19.02 -1.95 11.28
CA ASN A 23 -20.45 -2.07 11.58
C ASN A 23 -20.72 -3.30 12.44
N SER A 24 -20.15 -4.45 12.04
CA SER A 24 -20.18 -5.67 12.83
C SER A 24 -19.27 -5.59 14.06
N LYS A 25 -19.74 -6.14 15.18
CA LYS A 25 -18.93 -6.37 16.39
C LYS A 25 -18.44 -7.82 16.51
N VAL A 26 -18.83 -8.68 15.56
CA VAL A 26 -18.30 -10.03 15.38
C VAL A 26 -17.10 -9.95 14.45
N TRP A 27 -15.97 -10.52 14.86
CA TRP A 27 -14.67 -10.39 14.18
C TRP A 27 -14.71 -10.87 12.72
N GLU A 28 -15.21 -12.07 12.48
CA GLU A 28 -15.22 -12.69 11.16
C GLU A 28 -16.06 -11.88 10.17
N SER A 29 -17.23 -11.39 10.62
CA SER A 29 -18.08 -10.53 9.82
C SER A 29 -17.47 -9.15 9.61
N ALA A 30 -16.83 -8.59 10.64
CA ALA A 30 -16.17 -7.29 10.56
C ALA A 30 -15.02 -7.30 9.54
N VAL A 31 -14.19 -8.36 9.52
CA VAL A 31 -13.09 -8.48 8.55
C VAL A 31 -13.59 -8.43 7.10
N GLY A 32 -14.75 -9.01 6.82
CA GLY A 32 -15.36 -8.98 5.48
C GLY A 32 -15.87 -7.61 5.03
N GLU A 33 -15.86 -6.60 5.89
CA GLU A 33 -16.26 -5.23 5.54
C GLU A 33 -15.10 -4.41 4.95
N TRP A 34 -13.85 -4.87 5.08
CA TRP A 34 -12.66 -4.07 4.74
C TRP A 34 -12.02 -4.52 3.44
N ASP A 35 -11.67 -3.56 2.60
CA ASP A 35 -10.88 -3.76 1.38
C ASP A 35 -9.67 -2.83 1.34
N LEU A 36 -8.66 -3.20 0.55
CA LEU A 36 -7.49 -2.37 0.32
C LEU A 36 -7.85 -1.18 -0.58
N ASP A 37 -7.79 0.03 -0.02
CA ASP A 37 -8.12 1.28 -0.71
C ASP A 37 -6.91 1.91 -1.38
N HIS A 38 -5.78 2.03 -0.69
CA HIS A 38 -4.51 2.45 -1.30
C HIS A 38 -3.31 1.96 -0.50
N ILE A 39 -2.12 2.04 -1.08
CA ILE A 39 -0.85 1.75 -0.41
C ILE A 39 0.08 2.95 -0.48
N PHE A 40 0.97 3.05 0.50
CA PHE A 40 2.07 3.99 0.44
C PHE A 40 3.26 3.46 1.24
N THR A 41 4.42 4.09 1.06
CA THR A 41 5.64 3.75 1.79
C THR A 41 6.28 4.97 2.42
N ILE A 42 6.54 4.90 3.73
CA ILE A 42 7.30 5.92 4.47
C ILE A 42 8.72 5.40 4.63
N GLU A 43 9.67 6.08 4.00
CA GLU A 43 11.08 5.74 4.14
C GLU A 43 11.62 6.20 5.50
N ARG A 44 12.44 5.35 6.10
CA ARG A 44 13.12 5.66 7.35
C ARG A 44 14.28 6.60 7.03
N ASN A 45 14.27 7.81 7.56
CA ASN A 45 15.42 8.68 7.49
C ASN A 45 15.98 8.96 8.90
N GLU A 46 17.30 9.15 8.98
CA GLU A 46 18.02 9.31 10.24
C GLU A 46 17.73 10.67 10.92
N GLU A 47 17.25 11.65 10.15
CA GLU A 47 16.86 12.99 10.63
C GLU A 47 15.36 13.10 10.96
N GLY A 48 14.64 11.97 10.99
CA GLY A 48 13.22 11.91 11.32
C GLY A 48 12.28 12.31 10.19
N GLY A 49 12.63 13.23 9.28
CA GLY A 49 11.79 13.61 8.13
C GLY A 49 11.70 12.58 6.98
N GLY A 50 10.70 11.70 6.98
CA GLY A 50 10.23 11.12 5.70
C GLY A 50 10.02 12.24 4.68
N VAL A 51 9.91 11.91 3.38
CA VAL A 51 9.82 12.87 2.25
C VAL A 51 8.95 14.10 2.55
N ILE A 52 7.96 13.96 3.44
CA ILE A 52 7.32 15.08 4.13
C ILE A 52 7.17 14.75 5.63
N GLY A 53 7.81 15.55 6.51
CA GLY A 53 7.53 15.60 7.96
C GLY A 53 8.21 14.54 8.84
N HIS A 54 8.66 14.96 10.02
CA HIS A 54 9.32 14.08 10.99
C HIS A 54 8.38 12.95 11.48
N GLY A 55 8.74 11.67 11.34
CA GLY A 55 8.01 10.54 11.92
C GLY A 55 8.15 9.24 11.14
N TYR A 56 8.51 8.16 11.84
CA TYR A 56 8.36 6.81 11.34
C TYR A 56 6.87 6.47 11.12
N GLY A 57 6.59 5.50 10.25
CA GLY A 57 5.24 4.98 10.11
C GLY A 57 4.75 4.25 11.35
N VAL A 58 3.46 4.38 11.66
CA VAL A 58 2.81 3.73 12.80
C VAL A 58 1.63 2.90 12.28
N CYS A 59 1.59 1.63 12.65
CA CYS A 59 0.46 0.76 12.38
C CYS A 59 -0.67 1.01 13.38
N LEU A 60 -1.93 0.83 12.98
CA LEU A 60 -3.09 0.82 13.89
C LEU A 60 -2.92 -0.11 15.10
N CYS A 61 -2.14 -1.17 14.94
CA CYS A 61 -1.80 -2.09 16.04
C CYS A 61 -0.78 -1.54 17.06
N SER A 62 -0.43 -0.25 16.97
CA SER A 62 0.64 0.48 17.67
C SER A 62 2.08 0.09 17.30
N HIS A 63 2.28 -0.88 16.39
CA HIS A 63 3.62 -1.25 15.96
C HIS A 63 4.28 -0.14 15.15
N GLN A 64 5.50 0.20 15.54
CA GLN A 64 6.34 1.21 14.91
C GLN A 64 7.82 0.84 15.11
N PRO A 65 8.71 1.19 14.16
CA PRO A 65 8.42 1.82 12.88
C PRO A 65 7.89 0.82 11.84
N ILE A 66 6.97 1.25 10.97
CA ILE A 66 6.60 0.51 9.74
C ILE A 66 6.93 1.32 8.48
N VAL A 67 7.28 0.63 7.40
CA VAL A 67 7.60 1.22 6.08
C VAL A 67 6.44 1.04 5.12
N GLU A 68 5.92 -0.19 5.03
CA GLU A 68 4.83 -0.57 4.13
C GLU A 68 3.47 -0.32 4.79
N HIS A 69 2.70 0.60 4.22
CA HIS A 69 1.38 0.96 4.73
C HIS A 69 0.30 0.54 3.75
N CYS A 70 -0.73 -0.10 4.27
CA CYS A 70 -1.97 -0.39 3.60
C CYS A 70 -3.05 0.48 4.24
N VAL A 71 -3.73 1.29 3.44
CA VAL A 71 -4.95 1.97 3.86
C VAL A 71 -6.11 1.10 3.46
N LEU A 72 -6.85 0.67 4.47
CA LEU A 72 -8.03 -0.13 4.32
C LEU A 72 -9.25 0.75 4.48
N LYS A 73 -10.28 0.47 3.69
CA LYS A 73 -11.55 1.17 3.76
C LYS A 73 -12.67 0.18 3.99
N ASN A 74 -13.47 0.46 4.99
CA ASN A 74 -14.69 -0.26 5.27
C ASN A 74 -15.73 0.10 4.19
N GLN A 75 -16.16 -0.89 3.41
CA GLN A 75 -17.08 -0.70 2.30
C GLN A 75 -18.52 -0.39 2.76
N ALA A 76 -18.87 -0.72 4.00
CA ALA A 76 -20.21 -0.54 4.55
C ALA A 76 -20.42 0.84 5.20
N ASN A 77 -19.37 1.47 5.75
CA ASN A 77 -19.49 2.75 6.45
C ASN A 77 -18.45 3.81 6.04
N GLY A 78 -17.47 3.46 5.19
CA GLY A 78 -16.45 4.38 4.69
C GLY A 78 -15.31 4.67 5.67
N ASN A 79 -15.31 4.09 6.88
CA ASN A 79 -14.22 4.27 7.84
C ASN A 79 -12.90 3.71 7.28
N GLU A 80 -11.79 4.33 7.67
CA GLU A 80 -10.45 3.94 7.22
C GLU A 80 -9.58 3.39 8.37
N ALA A 81 -8.63 2.54 8.00
CA ALA A 81 -7.63 1.98 8.90
C ALA A 81 -6.28 1.92 8.21
N ILE A 82 -5.24 2.48 8.83
CA ILE A 82 -3.86 2.44 8.33
C ILE A 82 -3.10 1.34 9.07
N VAL A 83 -2.68 0.31 8.35
CA VAL A 83 -2.01 -0.87 8.93
C VAL A 83 -0.77 -1.25 8.13
N GLY A 84 0.17 -1.93 8.79
CA GLY A 84 1.30 -2.55 8.09
C GLY A 84 0.86 -3.76 7.26
N ASN A 85 1.54 -4.02 6.15
CA ASN A 85 1.30 -5.21 5.30
C ASN A 85 1.33 -6.53 6.11
N VAL A 86 2.23 -6.65 7.08
CA VAL A 86 2.29 -7.79 8.01
C VAL A 86 0.99 -7.97 8.80
N CYS A 87 0.35 -6.88 9.24
CA CYS A 87 -0.93 -6.96 9.92
C CYS A 87 -2.02 -7.42 8.96
N VAL A 88 -2.09 -6.84 7.76
CA VAL A 88 -3.04 -7.26 6.71
C VAL A 88 -2.94 -8.76 6.43
N LYS A 89 -1.74 -9.27 6.24
CA LYS A 89 -1.50 -10.71 6.05
C LYS A 89 -2.01 -11.55 7.21
N ARG A 90 -1.78 -11.09 8.45
CA ARG A 90 -2.21 -11.79 9.65
C ARG A 90 -3.73 -11.82 9.82
N PHE A 91 -4.43 -10.74 9.47
CA PHE A 91 -5.84 -10.59 9.82
C PHE A 91 -6.80 -10.81 8.63
N MET A 92 -6.42 -10.42 7.41
CA MET A 92 -7.20 -10.67 6.18
C MET A 92 -6.73 -11.91 5.42
N GLY A 93 -5.54 -12.44 5.74
CA GLY A 93 -4.94 -13.54 4.98
C GLY A 93 -4.41 -13.14 3.60
N ILE A 94 -4.32 -11.84 3.32
CA ILE A 94 -3.87 -11.31 2.01
C ILE A 94 -2.46 -10.75 2.13
N ASP A 95 -1.58 -11.13 1.21
CA ASP A 95 -0.20 -10.66 1.16
C ASP A 95 -0.01 -9.66 0.01
N TYR A 96 0.27 -8.41 0.36
CA TYR A 96 0.48 -7.33 -0.61
C TYR A 96 1.96 -7.03 -0.88
N SER A 97 2.88 -7.90 -0.45
CA SER A 97 4.34 -7.70 -0.62
C SER A 97 4.73 -7.44 -2.08
N LEU A 98 4.05 -8.08 -3.04
CA LEU A 98 4.30 -7.83 -4.46
C LEU A 98 4.00 -6.38 -4.89
N LEU A 99 3.05 -5.68 -4.26
CA LEU A 99 2.84 -4.27 -4.55
C LEU A 99 4.06 -3.45 -4.12
N PHE A 100 4.52 -3.65 -2.89
CA PHE A 100 5.66 -2.94 -2.30
C PHE A 100 6.98 -3.25 -3.01
N ASP A 101 7.21 -4.49 -3.43
CA ASP A 101 8.35 -4.87 -4.29
C ASP A 101 8.37 -4.06 -5.60
N GLY A 102 7.17 -3.81 -6.15
CA GLY A 102 7.00 -3.03 -7.37
C GLY A 102 7.41 -1.58 -7.16
N VAL A 103 6.96 -1.00 -6.03
CA VAL A 103 7.27 0.38 -5.64
C VAL A 103 8.78 0.54 -5.41
N SER A 104 9.35 -0.32 -4.57
CA SER A 104 10.79 -0.33 -4.25
C SER A 104 11.65 -0.42 -5.52
N ARG A 105 11.26 -1.28 -6.46
CA ARG A 105 11.97 -1.44 -7.74
C ARG A 105 12.02 -0.15 -8.55
N ILE A 106 10.90 0.55 -8.72
CA ILE A 106 10.86 1.76 -9.56
C ILE A 106 11.34 3.01 -8.83
N ARG A 107 11.25 3.05 -7.50
CA ARG A 107 11.91 4.09 -6.68
C ARG A 107 13.43 4.00 -6.81
N LYS A 108 13.99 2.79 -6.71
CA LYS A 108 15.44 2.56 -6.84
C LYS A 108 15.98 2.86 -8.24
N ASP A 109 15.24 2.51 -9.28
CA ASP A 109 15.60 2.84 -10.66
C ASP A 109 14.34 3.04 -11.51
N ILE A 110 14.04 4.30 -11.80
CA ILE A 110 12.87 4.73 -12.56
C ILE A 110 12.83 4.15 -13.99
N LYS A 111 13.94 3.60 -14.50
CA LYS A 111 14.02 2.98 -15.83
C LYS A 111 13.57 1.51 -15.83
N LYS A 112 13.48 0.87 -14.65
CA LYS A 112 13.04 -0.52 -14.52
C LYS A 112 11.55 -0.67 -14.81
N ALA A 113 11.17 -1.87 -15.24
CA ALA A 113 9.75 -2.21 -15.35
C ALA A 113 9.17 -2.41 -13.95
N ALA A 114 8.08 -1.70 -13.64
CA ALA A 114 7.21 -2.05 -12.52
C ALA A 114 6.72 -3.50 -12.68
N ASN A 115 6.44 -4.18 -11.58
CA ASN A 115 5.86 -5.52 -11.64
C ASN A 115 4.36 -5.46 -11.97
N SER A 116 3.81 -6.58 -12.41
CA SER A 116 2.42 -6.63 -12.86
C SER A 116 1.40 -6.35 -11.76
N ALA A 117 1.71 -6.71 -10.50
CA ALA A 117 0.81 -6.46 -9.37
C ALA A 117 0.62 -4.95 -9.15
N LEU A 118 1.71 -4.18 -9.09
CA LEU A 118 1.65 -2.72 -8.95
C LEU A 118 0.94 -2.08 -10.14
N ILE A 119 1.26 -2.49 -11.37
CA ILE A 119 0.66 -1.94 -12.59
C ILE A 119 -0.87 -2.14 -12.59
N GLN A 120 -1.34 -3.35 -12.27
CA GLN A 120 -2.77 -3.63 -12.20
C GLN A 120 -3.45 -2.85 -11.07
N PHE A 121 -2.78 -2.75 -9.92
CA PHE A 121 -3.30 -2.04 -8.75
C PHE A 121 -3.55 -0.54 -9.03
N VAL A 122 -2.60 0.15 -9.68
CA VAL A 122 -2.77 1.57 -10.01
C VAL A 122 -3.74 1.79 -11.17
N HIS A 123 -3.81 0.83 -12.12
CA HIS A 123 -4.77 0.90 -13.22
C HIS A 123 -6.21 0.74 -12.72
N ALA A 124 -6.45 -0.19 -11.80
CA ALA A 124 -7.76 -0.39 -11.18
C ALA A 124 -8.28 0.86 -10.43
N ARG A 125 -7.40 1.82 -10.13
CA ARG A 125 -7.72 3.11 -9.49
C ARG A 125 -7.82 4.28 -10.47
N GLY A 126 -7.64 4.02 -11.77
CA GLY A 126 -7.69 5.05 -12.81
C GLY A 126 -6.42 5.89 -12.92
N GLU A 127 -5.36 5.58 -12.16
CA GLU A 127 -4.14 6.38 -12.11
C GLU A 127 -3.26 6.20 -13.34
N ILE A 128 -3.43 5.10 -14.06
CA ILE A 128 -2.86 4.90 -15.40
C ILE A 128 -3.96 4.49 -16.37
N THR A 129 -3.81 4.92 -17.62
CA THR A 129 -4.77 4.62 -18.69
C THR A 129 -4.62 3.18 -19.22
N ASP A 130 -5.60 2.69 -19.97
CA ASP A 130 -5.52 1.39 -20.66
C ASP A 130 -4.32 1.30 -21.61
N TRP A 131 -3.99 2.41 -22.28
CA TRP A 131 -2.80 2.48 -23.12
C TRP A 131 -1.52 2.34 -22.30
N GLU A 132 -1.43 2.98 -21.14
CA GLU A 132 -0.27 2.87 -20.24
C GLU A 132 -0.14 1.45 -19.66
N LEU A 133 -1.26 0.82 -19.27
CA LEU A 133 -1.31 -0.57 -18.86
C LEU A 133 -0.80 -1.51 -19.97
N GLY A 134 -1.33 -1.38 -21.18
CA GLY A 134 -0.90 -2.17 -22.34
C GLY A 134 0.59 -1.97 -22.64
N PHE A 135 1.03 -0.71 -22.69
CA PHE A 135 2.43 -0.37 -22.92
C PHE A 135 3.38 -0.98 -21.88
N LEU A 136 3.06 -0.88 -20.59
CA LEU A 136 3.89 -1.45 -19.52
C LEU A 136 3.91 -2.97 -19.59
N SER A 137 2.75 -3.59 -19.85
CA SER A 137 2.61 -5.04 -19.98
C SER A 137 3.42 -5.59 -21.16
N ASP A 138 3.34 -4.95 -22.32
CA ASP A 138 4.02 -5.36 -23.55
C ASP A 138 5.53 -5.16 -23.48
N THR A 139 5.98 -4.15 -22.73
CA THR A 139 7.40 -3.80 -22.68
C THR A 139 8.14 -4.43 -21.51
N LYS A 140 7.46 -5.03 -20.53
CA LYS A 140 8.09 -5.53 -19.28
C LYS A 140 9.22 -6.53 -19.53
N SER A 141 9.05 -7.43 -20.51
CA SER A 141 10.02 -8.49 -20.84
C SER A 141 10.93 -8.15 -22.02
N LYS A 142 10.80 -6.95 -22.63
CA LYS A 142 11.62 -6.59 -23.78
C LYS A 142 13.07 -6.36 -23.34
N ARG A 143 14.00 -7.09 -23.97
CA ARG A 143 15.45 -6.97 -23.70
C ARG A 143 16.00 -5.59 -24.02
N MET A 144 15.49 -4.95 -25.08
CA MET A 144 15.90 -3.62 -25.51
C MET A 144 14.67 -2.76 -25.76
N LEU A 145 14.73 -1.51 -25.29
CA LEU A 145 13.72 -0.49 -25.52
C LEU A 145 14.31 0.64 -26.33
N SER A 146 13.53 1.13 -27.31
CA SER A 146 13.87 2.36 -28.02
C SER A 146 13.95 3.54 -27.05
N ALA A 147 14.64 4.62 -27.44
CA ALA A 147 14.73 5.82 -26.61
C ALA A 147 13.34 6.37 -26.24
N LYS A 148 12.40 6.36 -27.20
CA LYS A 148 11.00 6.78 -26.98
C LYS A 148 10.29 5.88 -25.97
N GLN A 149 10.45 4.55 -26.07
CA GLN A 149 9.87 3.61 -25.11
C GLN A 149 10.47 3.77 -23.70
N ARG A 150 11.78 4.00 -23.58
CA ARG A 150 12.42 4.29 -22.30
C ARG A 150 11.85 5.56 -21.67
N ALA A 151 11.71 6.62 -22.44
CA ALA A 151 11.13 7.89 -21.97
C ALA A 151 9.66 7.70 -21.52
N ALA A 152 8.86 6.98 -22.31
CA ALA A 152 7.46 6.68 -21.96
C ALA A 152 7.37 5.88 -20.65
N ARG A 153 8.18 4.83 -20.48
CA ARG A 153 8.22 4.05 -19.23
C ARG A 153 8.55 4.92 -18.03
N GLN A 154 9.62 5.70 -18.12
CA GLN A 154 10.02 6.57 -17.00
C GLN A 154 8.93 7.58 -16.64
N ARG A 155 8.23 8.13 -17.65
CA ARG A 155 7.11 9.04 -17.43
C ARG A 155 5.98 8.35 -16.68
N ILE A 156 5.57 7.14 -17.10
CA ILE A 156 4.50 6.39 -16.43
C ILE A 156 4.92 5.98 -15.02
N ASN A 157 6.16 5.50 -14.83
CA ASN A 157 6.67 5.17 -13.50
C ASN A 157 6.68 6.39 -12.57
N ARG A 158 7.03 7.59 -13.07
CA ARG A 158 6.94 8.82 -12.28
C ARG A 158 5.51 9.14 -11.88
N LYS A 159 4.56 8.97 -12.80
CA LYS A 159 3.12 9.15 -12.52
C LYS A 159 2.66 8.23 -11.39
N ILE A 160 3.05 6.96 -11.44
CA ILE A 160 2.77 5.98 -10.38
C ILE A 160 3.35 6.44 -9.03
N LEU A 161 4.60 6.91 -9.01
CA LEU A 161 5.22 7.36 -7.77
C LEU A 161 4.54 8.61 -7.19
N VAL A 162 4.19 9.60 -8.03
CA VAL A 162 3.45 10.79 -7.59
C VAL A 162 2.14 10.39 -6.91
N TYR A 163 1.36 9.52 -7.54
CA TYR A 163 0.12 9.00 -6.94
C TYR A 163 0.35 8.37 -5.55
N LEU A 164 1.37 7.52 -5.41
CA LEU A 164 1.67 6.86 -4.14
C LEU A 164 2.18 7.83 -3.06
N ASP A 165 2.92 8.87 -3.47
CA ASP A 165 3.41 9.90 -2.58
C ASP A 165 2.24 10.82 -2.13
N ASP A 166 1.29 11.13 -3.02
CA ASP A 166 0.05 11.84 -2.70
C ASP A 166 -0.80 11.06 -1.68
N CYS A 167 -0.89 9.73 -1.84
CA CYS A 167 -1.52 8.86 -0.82
C CYS A 167 -0.84 8.97 0.55
N ALA A 168 0.49 9.04 0.59
CA ALA A 168 1.22 9.20 1.85
C ALA A 168 0.91 10.56 2.53
N ILE A 169 0.83 11.62 1.72
CA ILE A 169 0.51 12.98 2.18
C ILE A 169 -0.88 13.03 2.80
N ASP A 170 -1.86 12.45 2.11
CA ASP A 170 -3.25 12.51 2.58
C ASP A 170 -3.46 11.66 3.84
N ALA A 171 -2.79 10.52 3.94
CA ALA A 171 -2.78 9.71 5.17
C ALA A 171 -2.20 10.48 6.37
N GLN A 172 -1.13 11.25 6.17
CA GLN A 172 -0.54 12.06 7.24
C GLN A 172 -1.45 13.21 7.68
N LYS A 173 -2.13 13.90 6.75
CA LYS A 173 -3.08 14.98 7.10
C LYS A 173 -4.19 14.47 8.02
N LYS A 174 -4.80 13.32 7.70
CA LYS A 174 -5.88 12.72 8.49
C LYS A 174 -5.47 12.31 9.92
N SER A 175 -4.17 12.07 10.17
CA SER A 175 -3.67 11.74 11.52
C SER A 175 -3.52 12.93 12.46
N ARG A 176 -3.64 14.17 11.95
CA ARG A 176 -3.42 15.41 12.70
C ARG A 176 -4.71 16.12 13.12
N ASP A 177 -5.84 15.68 12.60
CA ASP A 177 -7.19 16.18 12.91
C ASP A 177 -7.88 15.29 13.96
#